data_AF-A0A1G0WZH8-F1
#
_entry.id   AF-A0A1G0WZH8-F1
#
_cell.length_a   1.000
_cell.length_b   1.000
_cell.length_c   1.000
_cell.angle_alpha   90.00
_cell.angle_beta   90.00
_cell.angle_gamma   90.00
#
_symmetry.space_group_name_H-M   'P 1'
#
loop_
_entity.id
_entity.type
_entity.pdbx_description
1 polymer ?
#
loop_
_entity_poly.entity_id
_entity_poly.type
_entity_poly.pdbx_seq_one_letter_code
_entity_poly.pdbx_strand_id
1 'polypeptide(L)'
;MQLDTISNIPRKIFNFFTLESERLGKETGYKKRRSKLIPSAFIKALLTTCLTGHFGLELFCSALKEQGINISKQSLHERFNNSTIEFLKVLSSFFSPHIFQLT
;
A
#
# COMPACT_ATOMS: atom_id res chain seq x y z
N MET A 1 -24.08 -15.79 3.85
CA MET A 1 -22.62 -15.97 3.64
C MET A 1 -22.43 -16.32 2.18
N GLN A 2 -22.00 -15.37 1.33
CA GLN A 2 -21.71 -15.71 -0.08
C GLN A 2 -20.45 -16.57 -0.10
N LEU A 3 -20.58 -17.80 -0.57
CA LEU A 3 -19.47 -18.72 -0.83
C LEU A 3 -18.47 -18.01 -1.75
N ASP A 4 -17.20 -18.02 -1.33
CA ASP A 4 -16.04 -17.59 -2.12
C ASP A 4 -15.83 -18.52 -3.30
N THR A 5 -16.71 -18.42 -4.30
CA THR A 5 -16.50 -19.02 -5.60
C THR A 5 -15.39 -18.25 -6.30
N ILE A 6 -14.51 -18.97 -7.01
CA ILE A 6 -13.38 -18.41 -7.76
C ILE A 6 -13.83 -17.26 -8.69
N SER A 7 -15.05 -17.34 -9.22
CA SER A 7 -15.70 -16.31 -10.04
C SER A 7 -15.89 -14.97 -9.35
N ASN A 8 -15.96 -14.92 -8.01
CA ASN A 8 -16.14 -13.68 -7.25
C ASN A 8 -14.81 -13.03 -6.84
N ILE A 9 -13.68 -13.75 -6.94
CA ILE A 9 -12.36 -13.23 -6.58
C ILE A 9 -12.00 -11.96 -7.37
N PRO A 10 -12.18 -11.89 -8.71
CA PRO A 10 -11.88 -10.67 -9.47
C PRO A 10 -12.68 -9.46 -8.99
N ARG A 11 -13.97 -9.64 -8.69
CA ARG A 11 -14.83 -8.57 -8.17
C ARG A 11 -14.36 -8.10 -6.80
N LYS A 12 -14.01 -9.00 -5.89
CA LYS A 12 -13.49 -8.64 -4.56
C LYS A 12 -12.17 -7.89 -4.65
N ILE A 13 -11.25 -8.33 -5.50
CA ILE A 13 -9.99 -7.65 -5.76
C ILE A 13 -10.24 -6.24 -6.32
N PHE A 14 -11.13 -6.11 -7.29
CA PHE A 14 -11.47 -4.80 -7.87
C PHE A 14 -12.09 -3.85 -6.83
N ASN A 15 -13.05 -4.34 -6.05
CA ASN A 15 -13.67 -3.58 -4.96
C ASN A 15 -12.63 -3.15 -3.92
N PHE A 16 -11.67 -4.01 -3.59
CA PHE A 16 -10.61 -3.68 -2.65
C PHE A 16 -9.74 -2.54 -3.19
N PHE A 17 -9.27 -2.63 -4.43
CA PHE A 17 -8.42 -1.58 -5.01
C PHE A 17 -9.16 -0.26 -5.26
N THR A 18 -10.50 -0.24 -5.30
CA THR A 18 -11.29 0.98 -5.58
C THR A 18 -11.92 1.60 -4.33
N LEU A 19 -12.69 0.84 -3.56
CA LEU A 19 -13.46 1.34 -2.42
C LEU A 19 -12.69 1.21 -1.10
N GLU A 20 -12.16 0.01 -0.83
CA GLU A 20 -11.48 -0.24 0.46
C GLU A 20 -10.15 0.49 0.57
N SER A 21 -9.37 0.54 -0.52
CA SER A 21 -8.11 1.30 -0.53
C SER A 21 -8.34 2.77 -0.16
N GLU A 22 -9.46 3.34 -0.61
CA GLU A 22 -9.82 4.73 -0.32
C GLU A 22 -10.20 4.95 1.14
N ARG A 23 -10.94 4.01 1.72
CA ARG A 23 -11.26 4.02 3.15
C ARG A 23 -9.96 3.90 3.98
N LEU A 24 -9.14 2.90 3.68
CA LEU A 24 -7.87 2.64 4.37
C LEU A 24 -6.93 3.84 4.32
N GLY A 25 -6.82 4.51 3.16
CA GLY A 25 -5.95 5.67 3.02
C GLY A 25 -6.32 6.85 3.91
N LYS A 26 -7.62 7.04 4.19
CA LYS A 26 -8.09 8.07 5.11
C LYS A 26 -7.85 7.67 6.56
N GLU A 27 -8.17 6.43 6.91
CA GLU A 27 -8.05 5.91 8.28
C GLU A 27 -6.60 5.83 8.75
N THR A 28 -5.71 5.32 7.89
CA THR A 28 -4.27 5.22 8.20
C THR A 28 -3.54 6.56 8.03
N GLY A 29 -4.07 7.46 7.21
CA GLY A 29 -3.56 8.83 7.03
C GLY A 29 -2.56 9.01 5.89
N TYR A 30 -2.21 7.96 5.12
CA TYR A 30 -1.36 8.13 3.94
C TYR A 30 -2.05 8.96 2.84
N LYS A 31 -3.39 8.99 2.80
CA LYS A 31 -4.18 9.90 1.96
C LYS A 31 -4.57 11.17 2.72
N LYS A 32 -3.99 12.30 2.31
CA LYS A 32 -4.39 13.66 2.72
C LYS A 32 -5.53 14.22 1.82
N ARG A 33 -6.31 15.21 2.28
CA ARG A 33 -7.49 15.76 1.56
C ARG A 33 -7.21 16.21 0.11
N ARG A 34 -6.04 16.78 -0.18
CA ARG A 34 -5.61 17.20 -1.53
C ARG A 34 -4.36 16.42 -1.98
N SER A 35 -4.39 15.10 -1.80
CA SER A 35 -3.24 14.25 -2.06
C SER A 35 -3.10 13.88 -3.52
N LYS A 36 -1.90 14.06 -4.09
CA LYS A 36 -1.50 13.44 -5.36
C LYS A 36 -1.30 11.92 -5.24
N LEU A 37 -1.04 11.43 -4.02
CA LEU A 37 -0.91 10.00 -3.76
C LEU A 37 -2.31 9.37 -3.75
N ILE A 38 -2.56 8.51 -4.73
CA ILE A 38 -3.79 7.73 -4.91
C ILE A 38 -3.68 6.44 -4.09
N PRO A 39 -4.67 6.08 -3.25
CA PRO A 39 -4.59 4.88 -2.42
C PRO A 39 -4.45 3.57 -3.15
N SER A 40 -5.15 3.41 -4.27
CA SER A 40 -5.03 2.20 -5.08
C SER A 40 -3.59 2.01 -5.57
N ALA A 41 -2.93 3.09 -5.99
CA ALA A 41 -1.53 3.07 -6.40
C ALA A 41 -0.59 2.79 -5.22
N PHE A 42 -0.87 3.36 -4.05
CA PHE A 42 -0.13 3.08 -2.82
C PHE A 42 -0.16 1.59 -2.45
N ILE A 43 -1.35 0.98 -2.44
CA ILE A 43 -1.50 -0.42 -2.07
C ILE A 43 -0.86 -1.35 -3.11
N LYS A 44 -1.01 -1.05 -4.40
CA LYS A 44 -0.34 -1.83 -5.45
C LYS A 44 1.19 -1.73 -5.33
N ALA A 45 1.73 -0.53 -5.15
CA ALA A 45 3.17 -0.34 -4.94
C ALA A 45 3.65 -1.13 -3.71
N LEU A 46 2.89 -1.10 -2.62
CA LEU A 46 3.18 -1.87 -1.41
C LEU A 46 3.25 -3.36 -1.69
N LEU A 47 2.22 -3.94 -2.30
CA LEU A 47 2.19 -5.35 -2.66
C LEU A 47 3.36 -5.73 -3.58
N THR A 48 3.65 -4.92 -4.61
CA THR A 48 4.79 -5.14 -5.49
C THR A 48 6.10 -5.19 -4.69
N THR A 49 6.34 -4.22 -3.81
CA THR A 49 7.57 -4.19 -3.00
C THR A 49 7.65 -5.29 -1.94
N CYS A 50 6.51 -5.72 -1.40
CA CYS A 50 6.48 -6.82 -0.45
C CYS A 50 6.78 -8.16 -1.14
N LEU A 51 6.23 -8.37 -2.35
CA LEU A 51 6.45 -9.59 -3.13
C LEU A 51 7.87 -9.71 -3.68
N THR A 52 8.61 -8.61 -3.80
CA THR A 52 10.05 -8.64 -4.15
C THR A 52 10.95 -9.10 -3.01
N GLY A 53 10.42 -9.39 -1.82
CA GLY A 53 11.19 -9.86 -0.66
C GLY A 53 12.02 -8.77 0.04
N HIS A 54 12.07 -7.55 -0.52
CA HIS A 54 12.79 -6.41 0.00
C HIS A 54 11.90 -5.16 -0.03
N PHE A 55 11.62 -4.57 1.14
CA PHE A 55 10.94 -3.28 1.23
C PHE A 55 11.98 -2.16 1.42
N GLY A 56 12.02 -1.24 0.47
CA GLY A 56 12.81 -0.03 0.56
C GLY A 56 12.00 1.15 0.04
N LEU A 57 12.12 2.31 0.69
CA LEU A 57 11.39 3.52 0.29
C LEU A 57 11.69 3.94 -1.15
N GLU A 58 12.89 3.68 -1.65
CA GLU A 58 13.28 3.99 -3.03
C GLU A 58 12.60 3.08 -4.03
N LEU A 59 12.59 1.77 -3.76
CA LEU A 59 11.84 0.80 -4.55
C LEU A 59 10.35 1.12 -4.55
N PHE A 60 9.81 1.53 -3.40
CA PHE A 60 8.43 1.93 -3.25
C PHE A 60 8.09 3.19 -4.08
N CYS A 61 8.97 4.20 -4.07
CA CYS A 61 8.82 5.38 -4.91
C CYS A 61 8.89 5.03 -6.41
N SER A 62 9.79 4.13 -6.80
CA SER A 62 9.87 3.63 -8.18
C SER A 62 8.57 2.91 -8.60
N ALA A 63 8.03 2.03 -7.76
CA ALA A 63 6.76 1.35 -8.02
C ALA A 63 5.58 2.33 -8.12
N LEU A 64 5.58 3.41 -7.34
CA LEU A 64 4.58 4.49 -7.47
C LEU A 64 4.74 5.26 -8.79
N LYS A 65 5.98 5.51 -9.23
CA LYS A 65 6.27 6.20 -10.48
C LYS A 65 5.79 5.39 -11.69
N GLU A 66 5.93 4.07 -11.67
CA GLU A 66 5.36 3.17 -12.69
C GLU A 66 3.83 3.28 -12.80
N GLN A 67 3.16 3.73 -11.74
CA GLN A 67 1.72 4.00 -11.73
C GLN A 67 1.37 5.47 -12.00
N GLY A 68 2.33 6.26 -12.49
CA GLY A 68 2.15 7.67 -12.81
C GLY A 68 2.15 8.61 -11.60
N ILE A 69 2.52 8.13 -10.42
CA ILE A 69 2.60 8.95 -9.19
C ILE A 69 4.04 9.36 -8.93
N ASN A 70 4.36 10.63 -9.22
CA ASN A 70 5.65 11.20 -8.89
C ASN A 70 5.62 11.82 -7.48
N ILE A 71 6.27 11.17 -6.52
CA ILE A 71 6.41 11.62 -5.13
C ILE A 71 7.85 11.40 -4.65
N SER A 72 8.38 12.32 -3.85
CA SER A 72 9.71 12.16 -3.27
C SER A 72 9.68 11.26 -2.03
N LYS A 73 10.80 10.61 -1.73
CA LYS A 73 11.01 9.81 -0.51
C LYS A 73 10.65 10.60 0.75
N GLN A 74 11.06 11.87 0.82
CA GLN A 74 10.75 12.75 1.95
C GLN A 74 9.24 12.99 2.09
N SER A 75 8.56 13.39 1.01
CA SER A 75 7.11 13.63 1.05
C SER A 75 6.29 12.37 1.34
N LEU A 76 6.83 11.20 1.01
CA LEU A 76 6.24 9.92 1.38
C LEU A 76 6.45 9.61 2.88
N HIS A 77 7.68 9.81 3.37
CA HIS A 77 8.01 9.63 4.80
C HIS A 77 7.16 10.53 5.71
N GLU A 78 6.93 11.79 5.33
CA GLU A 78 6.04 12.73 6.03
C GLU A 78 4.55 12.30 6.08
N ARG A 79 4.18 11.25 5.35
CA ARG A 79 2.83 10.65 5.39
C ARG A 79 2.79 9.39 6.25
N PHE A 80 3.95 8.85 6.61
CA PHE A 80 4.06 7.62 7.40
C PHE A 80 3.96 7.96 8.88
N ASN A 81 2.75 8.30 9.30
CA ASN A 81 2.44 8.38 10.73
C ASN A 81 2.46 6.98 11.36
N ASN A 82 2.32 6.90 12.69
CA ASN A 82 2.35 5.64 13.41
C ASN A 82 1.33 4.61 12.87
N SER A 83 0.11 5.05 12.50
CA SER A 83 -0.92 4.17 11.94
C SER A 83 -0.53 3.60 10.58
N THR A 84 0.07 4.40 9.71
CA THR A 84 0.58 3.96 8.41
C THR A 84 1.76 3.01 8.58
N ILE A 85 2.68 3.30 9.51
CA ILE A 85 3.83 2.44 9.81
C ILE A 85 3.35 1.08 10.32
N GLU A 86 2.42 1.04 11.28
CA GLU A 86 1.86 -0.21 11.79
C GLU A 86 1.13 -1.00 10.69
N PHE A 87 0.37 -0.33 9.83
CA PHE A 87 -0.22 -0.97 8.66
C PHE A 87 0.83 -1.60 7.74
N LEU A 88 1.92 -0.88 7.45
CA LEU A 88 3.03 -1.38 6.64
C LEU A 88 3.71 -2.59 7.28
N LYS A 89 3.94 -2.57 8.60
CA LYS A 89 4.52 -3.70 9.33
C LYS A 89 3.64 -4.94 9.28
N VAL A 90 2.33 -4.79 9.54
CA VAL A 90 1.38 -5.91 9.51
C VAL A 90 1.29 -6.51 8.10
N LEU A 91 1.23 -5.65 7.07
CA LEU A 91 1.09 -6.16 5.71
C LEU A 91 2.38 -6.81 5.21
N SER A 92 3.52 -6.17 5.46
CA SER A 92 4.83 -6.72 5.06
C SER A 92 5.17 -8.01 5.80
N SER A 93 4.84 -8.16 7.08
CA SER A 93 5.11 -9.39 7.84
C SER A 93 4.36 -10.59 7.27
N PHE A 94 3.18 -10.36 6.68
CA PHE A 94 2.42 -11.39 5.99
C PHE A 94 3.10 -11.88 4.71
N PHE A 95 3.73 -10.98 3.95
CA PHE A 95 4.35 -11.30 2.65
C PHE A 95 5.84 -11.65 2.74
N SER A 96 6.54 -11.15 3.76
CA SER A 96 7.95 -11.44 3.99
C SER A 96 8.30 -11.21 5.46
N PRO A 97 8.27 -12.26 6.30
CA PRO A 97 8.44 -12.15 7.75
C PRO A 97 9.81 -11.61 8.22
N HIS A 98 10.77 -11.38 7.31
CA HIS A 98 12.12 -10.90 7.62
C HIS A 98 12.38 -9.41 7.28
N ILE A 99 11.40 -8.68 6.71
CA ILE A 99 11.66 -7.36 6.09
C ILE A 99 11.92 -6.22 7.09
N PHE A 100 11.43 -6.28 8.33
CA PHE A 100 11.42 -5.13 9.25
C PHE A 100 12.54 -5.09 10.30
N GLN A 101 13.67 -5.79 10.09
CA GLN A 101 14.84 -5.67 10.97
C GLN A 101 15.66 -4.38 10.78
N LEU A 102 15.11 -3.34 10.13
CA LEU A 102 15.79 -2.06 9.93
C LEU A 102 15.14 -0.96 10.76
N THR A 103 15.50 -0.94 12.04
CA THR A 103 15.68 0.29 12.84
C THR A 103 17.11 0.31 13.33
#